data_AF-A0A7W1DBL5-F1
#
_entry.id   AF-A0A7W1DBL5-F1
#
_cell.length_a   1.000
_cell.length_b   1.000
_cell.length_c   1.000
_cell.angle_alpha   90.00
_cell.angle_beta   90.00
_cell.angle_gamma   90.00
#
_symmetry.space_group_name_H-M   'P 1'
#
loop_
_entity.id
_entity.type
_entity.pdbx_description
1 polymer ?
#
loop_
_entity_poly.entity_id
_entity_poly.type
_entity_poly.pdbx_seq_one_letter_code
_entity_poly.pdbx_strand_id
1 'polypeptide(L)' 'MEQKVKLKTETYEKALEFQRIGNRAIRQAQEENHRLGLPNIYSRNGKIIYEMPDGEIIVKEIRQNEKE' A
#
# COMPACT_ATOMS: atom_id res chain seq x y z
N MET A 1 25.21 -7.47 -20.74
CA MET A 1 25.19 -7.59 -19.26
C MET A 1 24.80 -6.24 -18.71
N GLU A 2 23.65 -6.14 -18.06
CA GLU A 2 23.11 -4.88 -17.54
C GLU A 2 23.90 -4.49 -16.27
N GLN A 3 24.57 -3.34 -16.29
CA GLN A 3 25.35 -2.86 -15.14
C GLN A 3 24.38 -2.37 -14.06
N LYS A 4 24.28 -3.09 -12.95
CA LYS A 4 23.52 -2.64 -11.77
C LYS A 4 24.22 -1.43 -11.15
N VAL A 5 23.58 -0.26 -11.23
CA VAL A 5 24.03 0.96 -10.55
C VAL A 5 24.05 0.70 -9.04
N LYS A 6 25.23 0.80 -8.41
CA LYS A 6 25.33 0.77 -6.95
C LYS A 6 24.93 2.13 -6.39
N LEU A 7 23.83 2.15 -5.65
CA LEU A 7 23.38 3.34 -4.91
C LEU A 7 24.32 3.62 -3.73
N LYS A 8 24.46 4.90 -3.38
CA LYS A 8 25.22 5.33 -2.19
C LYS A 8 24.43 5.01 -0.91
N THR A 9 25.14 4.77 0.19
CA THR A 9 24.53 4.49 1.52
C THR A 9 23.52 5.56 1.94
N GLU A 10 23.87 6.83 1.77
CA GLU A 10 22.98 7.98 2.05
C GLU A 10 21.62 7.89 1.33
N THR A 11 21.61 7.34 0.10
CA THR A 11 20.36 7.15 -0.65
C THR A 11 19.44 6.13 0.04
N TYR A 12 20.00 5.05 0.58
CA TYR A 12 19.24 4.07 1.35
C TYR A 12 18.74 4.64 2.67
N GLU A 13 19.58 5.39 3.38
CA GLU A 13 19.21 6.04 4.65
C GLU A 13 18.02 6.99 4.45
N LYS A 14 18.08 7.82 3.40
CA LYS A 14 16.99 8.74 3.06
C LYS A 14 15.71 8.02 2.64
N ALA A 15 15.84 6.92 1.90
CA ALA A 15 14.69 6.08 1.54
C ALA A 15 14.03 5.47 2.77
N LEU A 16 14.82 4.97 3.73
CA LEU A 16 14.32 4.44 5.01
C LEU A 16 13.62 5.51 5.84
N GLU A 17 14.15 6.74 5.85
CA GLU A 17 13.52 7.87 6.52
C GLU A 17 12.13 8.16 5.93
N PHE A 18 12.04 8.29 4.60
CA PHE A 18 10.76 8.52 3.93
C PHE A 18 9.77 7.38 4.15
N GLN A 19 10.24 6.13 4.09
CA GLN A 19 9.40 4.97 4.38
C GLN A 19 8.88 5.01 5.82
N ARG A 20 9.70 5.40 6.80
CA ARG A 20 9.28 5.54 8.20
C ARG A 20 8.20 6.60 8.38
N ILE A 21 8.35 7.75 7.72
CA ILE A 21 7.36 8.83 7.75
C ILE A 21 6.05 8.38 7.09
N GLY A 22 6.12 7.79 5.89
CA GLY A 22 4.96 7.27 5.19
C GLY A 22 4.21 6.20 5.97
N ASN A 23 4.92 5.23 6.56
CA ASN A 23 4.33 4.19 7.40
C ASN A 23 3.61 4.73 8.64
N ARG A 24 4.05 5.89 9.17
CA ARG A 24 3.38 6.53 10.30
C ARG A 24 2.09 7.22 9.84
N ALA A 25 2.16 7.99 8.76
CA ALA A 25 1.00 8.68 8.20
C ALA A 25 -0.10 7.70 7.76
N ILE A 26 0.28 6.60 7.11
CA ILE A 26 -0.66 5.55 6.67
C ILE A 26 -1.37 4.91 7.87
N ARG A 27 -0.65 4.58 8.95
CA ARG A 27 -1.28 4.01 10.16
C ARG A 27 -2.32 4.95 10.76
N GLN A 28 -2.00 6.23 10.87
CA GLN A 28 -2.93 7.23 11.39
C GLN A 28 -4.19 7.35 10.51
N ALA A 29 -4.03 7.33 9.18
CA ALA A 29 -5.16 7.35 8.25
C ALA A 29 -6.02 6.08 8.37
N GLN A 30 -5.40 4.91 8.53
CA GLN A 30 -6.09 3.63 8.69
C GLN A 30 -6.91 3.57 9.99
N GLU A 31 -6.31 4.01 11.09
CA GLU A 31 -6.98 4.12 12.40
C GLU A 31 -8.18 5.07 12.32
N GLU A 32 -8.02 6.21 11.64
CA GLU A 32 -9.11 7.17 11.45
C GLU A 32 -10.23 6.63 10.57
N ASN A 33 -9.91 5.93 9.47
CA ASN A 33 -10.91 5.27 8.64
C ASN A 33 -11.75 4.28 9.47
N HIS A 34 -11.09 3.42 10.27
CA HIS A 34 -11.80 2.47 11.13
C HIS A 34 -12.65 3.19 12.19
N ARG A 35 -12.14 4.28 12.78
CA ARG A 35 -12.89 5.11 13.74
C ARG A 35 -14.16 5.70 13.11
N LEU A 36 -14.14 5.99 11.81
CA LEU A 36 -15.27 6.50 11.03
C LEU A 36 -16.15 5.40 10.44
N GLY A 37 -15.83 4.12 10.66
CA GLY A 37 -16.56 2.99 10.08
C GLY A 37 -16.29 2.78 8.58
N LEU A 38 -15.19 3.33 8.06
CA LEU A 38 -14.77 3.22 6.66
C LEU A 38 -13.73 2.10 6.48
N PRO A 39 -13.79 1.36 5.36
CA PRO A 39 -12.78 0.35 5.07
C PRO A 39 -11.46 0.98 4.61
N ASN A 40 -10.34 0.32 4.91
CA ASN A 40 -9.08 0.59 4.24
C ASN A 40 -9.02 -0.16 2.91
N ILE A 41 -8.70 0.57 1.83
CA ILE A 41 -8.67 0.02 0.48
C ILE A 41 -7.22 -0.04 -0.01
N TYR A 42 -6.82 -1.22 -0.49
CA TYR A 42 -5.50 -1.47 -1.04
C TYR A 42 -5.60 -2.04 -2.44
N SER A 43 -4.55 -1.83 -3.24
CA SER A 43 -4.34 -2.53 -4.50
C SER A 43 -3.03 -3.30 -4.40
N ARG A 44 -3.09 -4.63 -4.55
CA ARG A 44 -1.91 -5.49 -4.49
C ARG A 44 -2.05 -6.64 -5.47
N ASN A 45 -1.04 -6.83 -6.31
CA ASN A 45 -0.96 -7.91 -7.30
C ASN A 45 -2.21 -8.03 -8.20
N GLY A 46 -2.75 -6.90 -8.66
CA GLY A 46 -3.95 -6.87 -9.52
C GLY A 46 -5.26 -7.15 -8.78
N LYS A 47 -5.25 -7.17 -7.44
CA LYS A 47 -6.43 -7.35 -6.60
C LYS A 47 -6.68 -6.09 -5.78
N ILE A 48 -7.95 -5.71 -5.65
CA ILE A 48 -8.40 -4.72 -4.68
C ILE A 48 -8.73 -5.46 -3.39
N ILE A 49 -8.18 -5.00 -2.28
CA ILE A 49 -8.39 -5.55 -0.94
C ILE A 49 -9.10 -4.49 -0.11
N TYR A 50 -10.22 -4.85 0.48
CA TYR A 50 -10.95 -4.03 1.44
C TYR A 50 -10.74 -4.67 2.81
N GLU A 51 -10.14 -3.93 3.73
CA GLU A 51 -10.10 -4.24 5.15
C GLU A 51 -11.22 -3.46 5.83
N MET A 52 -12.21 -4.18 6.33
CA MET A 52 -13.36 -3.61 7.04
C MET A 52 -12.97 -3.25 8.48
N PRO A 53 -13.67 -2.29 9.14
CA PRO A 53 -13.39 -1.90 10.52
C PRO A 53 -13.48 -3.04 11.55
N ASP A 54 -14.26 -4.09 11.27
CA ASP A 54 -14.40 -5.29 12.10
C ASP A 54 -13.30 -6.34 11.86
N GLY A 55 -12.38 -6.06 10.94
CA GLY A 55 -11.29 -6.96 10.53
C GLY A 55 -11.65 -7.93 9.41
N GLU A 56 -12.86 -7.89 8.85
CA GLU A 56 -13.20 -8.66 7.67
C GLU A 56 -12.35 -8.20 6.46
N ILE A 57 -11.79 -9.15 5.71
CA ILE A 57 -10.99 -8.87 4.51
C ILE A 57 -11.74 -9.37 3.26
N ILE A 58 -12.08 -8.44 2.38
CA ILE A 58 -12.73 -8.74 1.10
C ILE A 58 -11.73 -8.51 -0.03
N VAL A 59 -11.51 -9.52 -0.87
CA VAL A 59 -10.56 -9.45 -2.00
C VAL A 59 -11.31 -9.57 -3.32
N LYS A 60 -11.11 -8.58 -4.20
CA LYS A 60 -11.71 -8.54 -5.55
C LYS A 60 -10.62 -8.52 -6.62
N GLU A 61 -10.72 -9.43 -7.59
CA GLU A 61 -9.83 -9.41 -8.77
C GLU A 61 -10.26 -8.33 -9.76
N ILE A 62 -9.28 -7.56 -10.27
CA ILE A 62 -9.53 -6.63 -11.36
C ILE A 62 -9.58 -7.46 -12.65
N ARG A 63 -10.79 -7.87 -13.06
CA ARG A 63 -10.99 -8.53 -14.35
C ARG A 63 -10.61 -7.55 -15.47
N GLN A 64 -9.48 -7.78 -16.13
CA GLN A 64 -9.16 -7.17 -17.41
C GLN A 64 -9.84 -7.98 -18.50
N ASN A 65 -11.12 -7.76 -18.80
CA ASN A 65 -11.78 -8.25 -20.03
C ASN A 65 -13.09 -7.51 -20.24
N GLU A 66 -13.00 -6.26 -20.70
CA GLU A 66 -14.00 -5.62 -21.55
C GLU A 66 -13.25 -5.11 -22.79
N LYS A 67 -12.96 -6.05 -23.69
CA LYS A 67 -12.71 -5.72 -25.10
C LYS A 67 -13.86 -6.39 -25.85
N GLU A 68 -14.97 -5.66 -25.97
CA GLU A 68 -15.94 -5.87 -27.05
C GLU A 68 -15.42 -5.20 -28.33
#